data_AF-A0A7J9C548-F1
#
_entry.id   AF-A0A7J9C548-F1
#
_cell.length_a   1.000
_cell.length_b   1.000
_cell.length_c   1.000
_cell.angle_alpha   90.00
_cell.angle_beta   90.00
_cell.angle_gamma   90.00
#
_symmetry.space_group_name_H-M   'P 1'
#
loop_
_entity.id
_entity.type
_entity.pdbx_description
1 polymer ?
#
loop_
_entity_poly.entity_id
_entity_poly.type
_entity_poly.pdbx_seq_one_letter_code
_entity_poly.pdbx_strand_id
1 'polypeptide(L)'
;SKALPVFLFGLVLTGVDKGEGNACSSTFFSALVQLIPCRAAVAPFSPIPPSETCCNAIKALGQPCLCVIVNGPPISGVDRNMALQLPEKCTANFEPC
;
A
#
# COMPACT_ATOMS: atom_id res chain seq x y z
N SER A 1 2.76 56.75 -14.55
CA SER A 1 3.59 55.78 -13.81
C SER A 1 3.14 55.67 -12.36
N LYS A 2 2.52 54.54 -11.98
CA LYS A 2 2.42 54.00 -10.60
C LYS A 2 1.59 52.71 -10.65
N ALA A 3 2.20 51.63 -11.12
CA ALA A 3 1.62 50.28 -11.11
C ALA A 3 2.54 49.33 -10.33
N LEU A 4 2.94 49.75 -9.14
CA LEU A 4 3.91 49.05 -8.30
C LEU A 4 3.40 49.11 -6.86
N PRO A 5 2.42 48.25 -6.51
CA PRO A 5 2.78 47.23 -5.51
C PRO A 5 2.02 45.89 -5.64
N VAL A 6 1.43 45.55 -6.79
CA VAL A 6 0.63 44.31 -6.92
C VAL A 6 1.51 43.06 -7.13
N PHE A 7 2.80 43.22 -7.43
CA PHE A 7 3.72 42.14 -7.81
C PHE A 7 4.54 41.54 -6.64
N LEU A 8 4.09 41.68 -5.39
CA LEU A 8 4.76 41.06 -4.23
C LEU A 8 3.95 39.95 -3.55
N PHE A 9 2.76 39.61 -4.06
CA PHE A 9 2.12 38.33 -3.74
C PHE A 9 2.69 37.23 -4.64
N GLY A 10 4.01 37.01 -4.52
CA GLY A 10 4.70 35.88 -5.11
C GLY A 10 4.14 34.59 -4.52
N LEU A 11 3.37 33.88 -5.35
CA LEU A 11 2.98 32.49 -5.21
C LEU A 11 3.92 31.69 -4.30
N VAL A 12 3.44 31.36 -3.11
CA VAL A 12 4.00 30.25 -2.33
C VAL A 12 3.59 29.00 -3.10
N LEU A 13 4.45 28.52 -4.00
CA LEU A 13 4.35 27.16 -4.52
C LEU A 13 4.60 26.25 -3.31
N THR A 14 3.52 25.87 -2.63
CA THR A 14 3.55 24.71 -1.74
C THR A 14 4.00 23.56 -2.61
N GLY A 15 5.26 23.16 -2.46
CA GLY A 15 5.77 21.92 -3.01
C GLY A 15 4.93 20.80 -2.45
N VAL A 16 3.87 20.43 -3.17
CA VAL A 16 3.36 19.08 -3.10
C VAL A 16 4.41 18.25 -3.81
N ASP A 17 5.29 17.65 -3.02
CA ASP A 17 6.02 16.49 -3.48
C ASP A 17 4.93 15.53 -3.98
N LYS A 18 4.92 15.31 -5.30
CA LYS A 18 4.00 14.38 -5.93
C LYS A 18 4.49 13.00 -5.51
N GLY A 19 4.23 12.63 -4.26
CA GLY A 19 4.20 11.25 -3.85
C GLY A 19 3.35 10.54 -4.88
N GLU A 20 3.92 9.51 -5.49
CA GLU A 20 3.30 8.66 -6.50
C GLU A 20 2.17 7.83 -5.82
N GLY A 21 1.17 8.53 -5.28
CA GLY A 21 0.19 8.04 -4.32
C GLY A 21 -1.20 7.97 -4.92
N ASN A 22 -1.31 7.56 -6.19
CA ASN A 22 -2.57 7.61 -6.93
C ASN A 22 -3.07 6.23 -7.37
N ALA A 23 -2.86 5.20 -6.56
CA ALA A 23 -3.50 3.92 -6.87
C ALA A 23 -4.05 3.18 -5.64
N CYS A 24 -3.57 3.45 -4.42
CA CYS A 24 -4.20 2.96 -3.20
C CYS A 24 -5.08 4.03 -2.56
N SER A 25 -6.41 3.90 -2.66
CA SER A 25 -7.36 4.82 -2.01
C SER A 25 -7.49 4.58 -0.49
N SER A 26 -6.93 3.48 0.01
CA SER A 26 -6.97 3.11 1.43
C SER A 26 -5.77 3.68 2.16
N THR A 27 -5.96 4.12 3.41
CA THR A 27 -4.79 4.46 4.25
C THR A 27 -3.98 3.20 4.56
N PHE A 28 -2.69 3.35 4.83
CA PHE A 28 -1.82 2.21 5.20
C PHE A 28 -2.43 1.38 6.35
N PHE A 29 -2.92 2.04 7.38
CA PHE A 29 -3.55 1.37 8.53
C PHE A 29 -4.85 0.64 8.13
N SER A 30 -5.72 1.29 7.35
CA SER A 30 -6.95 0.67 6.86
C SER A 30 -6.66 -0.58 6.03
N ALA A 31 -5.63 -0.54 5.19
CA ALA A 31 -5.19 -1.68 4.40
C ALA A 31 -4.66 -2.82 5.28
N LEU A 32 -3.90 -2.52 6.34
CA LEU A 32 -3.45 -3.53 7.31
C LEU A 32 -4.61 -4.20 8.05
N VAL A 33 -5.64 -3.43 8.41
CA VAL A 33 -6.84 -3.97 9.06
C VAL A 33 -7.55 -4.97 8.15
N GLN A 34 -7.65 -4.67 6.84
CA GLN A 34 -8.23 -5.60 5.86
C GLN A 34 -7.40 -6.88 5.72
N LEU A 35 -6.08 -6.81 5.96
CA LEU A 35 -5.17 -7.96 5.90
C LEU A 35 -4.99 -8.72 7.23
N ILE A 36 -5.72 -8.35 8.29
CA ILE A 36 -5.70 -9.13 9.56
C ILE A 36 -5.93 -10.63 9.32
N PRO A 37 -6.90 -11.07 8.49
CA PRO A 37 -7.11 -12.49 8.21
C PRO A 37 -5.90 -13.19 7.56
N CYS A 38 -5.00 -12.44 6.94
CA CYS A 38 -3.82 -12.96 6.26
C CYS A 38 -2.61 -13.16 7.17
N ARG A 39 -2.62 -12.64 8.42
CA ARG A 39 -1.46 -12.65 9.32
C ARG A 39 -0.83 -14.04 9.48
N ALA A 40 -1.64 -15.07 9.61
CA ALA A 40 -1.16 -16.43 9.78
C ALA A 40 -0.40 -16.94 8.54
N ALA A 41 -0.82 -16.58 7.33
CA ALA A 41 -0.18 -17.02 6.09
C ALA A 41 1.11 -16.25 5.76
N VAL A 42 1.28 -15.05 6.33
CA VAL A 42 2.45 -14.20 6.13
C VAL A 42 3.41 -14.18 7.32
N ALA A 43 3.17 -14.99 8.35
CA ALA A 43 4.12 -15.14 9.46
C ALA A 43 5.41 -15.85 8.99
N PRO A 44 6.57 -15.56 9.58
CA PRO A 44 7.83 -16.22 9.24
C PRO A 44 7.70 -17.75 9.32
N PHE A 45 8.12 -18.44 8.25
CA PHE A 45 8.08 -19.91 8.14
C PHE A 45 6.70 -20.54 8.34
N SER A 46 5.61 -19.81 8.13
CA SER A 46 4.28 -20.35 8.35
C SER A 46 3.92 -21.46 7.37
N PRO A 47 3.52 -22.66 7.85
CA PRO A 47 2.99 -23.72 7.00
C PRO A 47 1.50 -23.50 6.66
N ILE A 48 0.86 -22.48 7.24
CA ILE A 48 -0.59 -22.28 7.15
C ILE A 48 -0.95 -21.65 5.80
N PRO A 49 -1.81 -22.29 4.98
CA PRO A 49 -2.27 -21.70 3.73
C PRO A 49 -3.20 -20.50 3.98
N PRO A 50 -3.30 -19.53 3.04
CA PRO A 50 -4.22 -18.41 3.17
C PRO A 50 -5.67 -18.90 3.13
N SER A 51 -6.49 -18.35 4.01
CA SER A 51 -7.94 -18.60 4.00
C SER A 51 -8.61 -17.89 2.81
N GLU A 52 -9.81 -18.32 2.46
CA GLU A 52 -10.61 -17.68 1.41
C GLU A 52 -10.89 -16.20 1.76
N THR A 53 -11.18 -15.89 3.02
CA THR A 53 -11.35 -14.51 3.52
C THR A 53 -10.10 -13.67 3.29
N CYS A 54 -8.91 -14.22 3.55
CA CYS A 54 -7.65 -13.54 3.27
C CYS A 54 -7.50 -13.26 1.76
N CYS A 55 -7.75 -14.25 0.91
CA CYS A 55 -7.62 -14.07 -0.53
C CYS A 55 -8.62 -13.07 -1.11
N ASN A 56 -9.84 -13.05 -0.58
CA ASN A 56 -10.83 -12.04 -0.94
C ASN A 56 -10.39 -10.64 -0.52
N ALA A 57 -9.76 -10.49 0.66
CA ALA A 57 -9.19 -9.23 1.09
C ALA A 57 -8.05 -8.77 0.18
N ILE A 58 -7.14 -9.66 -0.24
CA ILE A 58 -6.05 -9.33 -1.18
C ILE A 58 -6.60 -8.86 -2.53
N LYS A 59 -7.61 -9.56 -3.06
CA LYS A 59 -8.26 -9.19 -4.34
C LYS A 59 -9.00 -7.85 -4.23
N ALA A 60 -9.69 -7.61 -3.11
CA ALA A 60 -10.40 -6.35 -2.86
C ALA A 60 -9.44 -5.17 -2.64
N LEU A 61 -8.30 -5.42 -2.00
CA LEU A 61 -7.28 -4.40 -1.75
C LEU A 61 -6.60 -3.95 -3.04
N GLY A 62 -6.33 -4.90 -3.94
CA GLY A 62 -5.73 -4.66 -5.25
C GLY A 62 -4.21 -4.46 -5.22
N GLN A 63 -3.61 -4.61 -6.40
CA GLN A 63 -2.17 -4.47 -6.65
C GLN A 63 -1.56 -3.19 -6.04
N PRO A 64 -2.10 -1.98 -6.26
CA PRO A 64 -1.42 -0.77 -5.82
C PRO A 64 -1.33 -0.63 -4.30
N CYS A 65 -2.38 -0.99 -3.58
CA CYS A 65 -2.36 -0.99 -2.13
C CYS A 65 -1.43 -2.06 -1.57
N LEU A 66 -1.37 -3.23 -2.20
CA LEU A 66 -0.43 -4.26 -1.81
C LEU A 66 1.02 -3.81 -1.99
N CYS A 67 1.33 -3.12 -3.10
CA CYS A 67 2.66 -2.56 -3.35
C CYS A 67 3.11 -1.58 -2.26
N VAL A 68 2.20 -0.72 -1.79
CA VAL A 68 2.47 0.19 -0.67
C VAL A 68 2.78 -0.58 0.62
N ILE A 69 2.11 -1.71 0.87
CA ILE A 69 2.37 -2.53 2.07
C ILE A 69 3.70 -3.25 1.99
N VAL A 70 4.03 -3.89 0.86
CA VAL A 70 5.28 -4.67 0.72
C VAL A 70 6.52 -3.78 0.64
N ASN A 71 6.39 -2.56 0.12
CA ASN A 71 7.46 -1.56 0.07
C ASN A 71 7.49 -0.62 1.28
N GLY A 72 6.50 -0.75 2.18
CA GLY A 72 6.42 0.00 3.42
C GLY A 72 7.44 -0.44 4.47
N PRO A 73 7.43 0.21 5.65
CA PRO A 73 8.26 -0.18 6.77
C PRO A 73 7.97 -1.62 7.22
N PRO A 74 8.96 -2.32 7.79
CA PRO A 74 8.77 -3.69 8.25
C PRO A 74 7.68 -3.79 9.33
N ILE A 75 6.77 -4.75 9.17
CA ILE A 75 5.66 -4.98 10.08
C ILE A 75 6.02 -6.14 11.00
N SER A 76 5.89 -5.92 12.31
CA SER A 76 6.17 -6.97 13.29
C SER A 76 5.27 -8.21 13.08
N GLY A 77 5.92 -9.37 13.01
CA GLY A 77 5.28 -10.67 12.77
C GLY A 77 4.84 -10.91 11.33
N VAL A 78 5.34 -10.15 10.36
CA VAL A 78 5.13 -10.38 8.92
C VAL A 78 6.48 -10.64 8.25
N ASP A 79 6.56 -11.73 7.50
CA ASP A 79 7.69 -12.05 6.63
C ASP A 79 7.43 -11.51 5.22
N ARG A 80 8.37 -10.70 4.72
CA ARG A 80 8.24 -10.05 3.40
C ARG A 80 8.21 -11.07 2.26
N ASN A 81 8.98 -12.14 2.33
CA ASN A 81 9.00 -13.16 1.28
C ASN A 81 7.68 -13.93 1.23
N MET A 82 7.12 -14.25 2.40
CA MET A 82 5.79 -14.85 2.51
C MET A 82 4.69 -13.93 1.98
N ALA A 83 4.78 -12.61 2.27
CA ALA A 83 3.85 -11.61 1.76
C ALA A 83 3.90 -11.46 0.23
N LEU A 84 5.09 -11.52 -0.38
CA LEU A 84 5.27 -11.43 -1.84
C LEU A 84 4.69 -12.64 -2.59
N GLN A 85 4.64 -13.82 -1.94
CA GLN A 85 4.04 -15.03 -2.51
C GLN A 85 2.51 -15.05 -2.38
N LEU A 86 1.93 -14.17 -1.56
CA LEU A 86 0.51 -14.19 -1.24
C LEU A 86 -0.40 -13.96 -2.47
N PRO A 87 -0.09 -13.06 -3.42
CA PRO A 87 -0.88 -12.90 -4.65
C PRO A 87 -0.96 -14.16 -5.49
N GLU A 88 0.16 -14.88 -5.62
CA GLU A 88 0.22 -16.16 -6.36
C GLU A 88 -0.62 -17.22 -5.66
N LYS A 89 -0.44 -17.39 -4.34
CA LYS A 89 -1.23 -18.34 -3.52
C LYS A 89 -2.72 -18.06 -3.54
N CYS A 90 -3.11 -16.80 -3.68
CA CYS A 90 -4.50 -16.37 -3.75
C CYS A 90 -5.05 -16.26 -5.17
N THR A 91 -4.29 -16.65 -6.21
CA THR A 91 -4.68 -16.54 -7.63
C THR A 91 -5.10 -15.12 -8.03
N ALA A 92 -4.49 -14.11 -7.41
CA ALA A 92 -4.75 -12.71 -7.72
C ALA A 92 -3.94 -12.20 -8.92
N ASN A 93 -2.83 -12.88 -9.28
CA ASN A 93 -2.01 -12.66 -10.49
C ASN A 93 -1.71 -11.18 -10.77
N PHE A 94 -1.30 -10.45 -9.75
CA PHE A 94 -0.88 -9.06 -9.89
C PHE A 94 0.49 -8.95 -10.55
N GLU A 95 0.72 -7.87 -11.31
CA GLU A 95 2.06 -7.52 -11.77
C GLU A 95 2.98 -7.20 -10.57
N PRO A 96 4.29 -7.50 -10.69
CA PRO A 96 5.26 -7.20 -9.63
C PRO A 96 5.22 -5.74 -9.19
N CYS A 97 5.29 -5.57 -7.87
CA CYS A 97 5.72 -4.35 -7.21
C CYS A 97 7.26 -4.37 -7.11
#